data_AF-A0A1U7V3Y3-F1
#
_entry.id   AF-A0A1U7V3Y3-F1
#
_cell.length_a   1.000
_cell.length_b   1.000
_cell.length_c   1.000
_cell.angle_alpha   90.00
_cell.angle_beta   90.00
_cell.angle_gamma   90.00
#
_symmetry.space_group_name_H-M   'P 1'
#
loop_
_entity.id
_entity.type
_entity.pdbx_description
1 polymer ?
#
loop_
_entity_poly.entity_id
_entity_poly.type
_entity_poly.pdbx_seq_one_letter_code
_entity_poly.pdbx_strand_id
1 'polypeptide(L)'
;MAASGVTERRGIPAAAFVEDVLSYLNESALDVNSALAFLQERLQQYRVVEMKLLAQQRDLQAKIPDIEKCLDIVATLQAKKDSGEVCSSAMLLIIRFYF
;
A
#
# COMPACT_ATOMS: atom_id res chain seq x y z
N MET A 1 34.32 0.10 0.84
CA MET A 1 33.26 0.79 0.06
C MET A 1 31.95 0.56 0.80
N ALA A 2 31.48 1.56 1.57
CA ALA A 2 30.24 1.45 2.33
C ALA A 2 29.10 2.06 1.50
N ALA A 3 28.07 1.27 1.21
CA ALA A 3 26.92 1.70 0.42
C ALA A 3 26.09 2.73 1.19
N SER A 4 26.38 4.01 0.97
CA SER A 4 25.50 5.10 1.34
C SER A 4 24.22 5.05 0.51
N GLY A 5 23.07 5.02 1.19
CA GLY A 5 21.79 5.47 0.63
C GLY A 5 20.79 4.39 0.27
N VAL A 6 20.12 3.80 1.27
CA VAL A 6 18.79 3.20 1.05
C VAL A 6 17.82 3.88 2.00
N THR A 7 17.26 5.00 1.52
CA THR A 7 16.30 5.82 2.25
C THR A 7 15.10 4.99 2.68
N GLU A 8 14.74 5.05 3.96
CA GLU A 8 13.50 4.50 4.49
C GLU A 8 12.32 5.02 3.66
N ARG A 9 11.68 4.15 2.89
CA ARG A 9 10.46 4.49 2.15
C ARG A 9 9.29 3.85 2.87
N ARG A 10 8.30 4.68 3.22
CA ARG A 10 7.05 4.25 3.88
C ARG A 10 7.25 3.66 5.29
N GLY A 11 8.33 4.05 5.98
CA GLY A 11 8.66 3.53 7.32
C GLY A 11 9.15 2.07 7.31
N ILE A 12 9.49 1.52 6.14
CA ILE A 12 10.12 0.22 6.01
C ILE A 12 11.63 0.46 6.01
N PRO A 13 12.34 -0.01 7.04
CA PRO A 13 13.77 0.17 7.06
C PRO A 13 14.43 -0.79 6.05
N ALA A 14 15.52 -0.36 5.43
CA ALA A 14 16.17 -1.14 4.38
C ALA A 14 16.70 -2.48 4.93
N ALA A 15 16.50 -3.56 4.17
CA ALA A 15 17.11 -4.85 4.46
C ALA A 15 18.44 -4.94 3.70
N ALA A 16 19.55 -5.11 4.43
CA ALA A 16 20.82 -5.48 3.83
C ALA A 16 20.82 -6.99 3.53
N PHE A 17 21.32 -7.36 2.35
CA PHE A 17 21.54 -8.77 2.04
C PHE A 17 22.80 -9.25 2.76
N VAL A 18 22.70 -10.39 3.45
CA VAL A 18 23.84 -11.02 4.14
C VAL A 18 24.33 -12.17 3.27
N GLU A 19 25.48 -11.98 2.62
CA GLU A 19 26.10 -12.99 1.75
C GLU A 19 26.85 -14.06 2.56
N ASP A 20 27.60 -13.64 3.59
CA ASP A 20 28.26 -14.54 4.54
C ASP A 20 27.87 -14.17 5.98
N VAL A 21 27.27 -15.15 6.67
CA VAL A 21 26.80 -15.01 8.05
C VAL A 21 27.98 -14.83 9.02
N LEU A 22 29.12 -15.49 8.76
CA LEU A 22 30.28 -15.43 9.65
C LEU A 22 30.95 -14.06 9.57
N SER A 23 31.14 -13.53 8.36
CA SER A 23 31.59 -12.15 8.15
C SER A 23 30.64 -11.13 8.78
N TYR A 24 29.32 -11.31 8.61
CA TYR A 24 28.33 -10.42 9.23
C TYR A 24 28.38 -10.42 10.77
N LEU A 25 28.55 -11.58 11.40
CA LEU A 25 28.67 -11.67 12.86
C LEU A 25 29.97 -11.04 13.35
N ASN A 26 31.09 -11.23 12.63
CA ASN A 26 32.36 -10.60 12.96
C ASN A 26 32.32 -9.08 12.82
N GLU A 27 31.64 -8.55 11.81
CA GLU A 27 31.50 -7.10 11.57
C GLU A 27 30.50 -6.44 12.54
N SER A 28 29.45 -7.15 12.94
CA SER A 28 28.40 -6.60 13.80
C SER A 28 28.78 -6.49 15.27
N ALA A 29 29.90 -7.11 15.69
CA ALA A 29 30.39 -7.14 17.08
C ALA A 29 29.35 -7.64 18.11
N LEU A 30 28.31 -8.33 17.65
CA LEU A 30 27.25 -8.92 18.47
C LEU A 30 27.56 -10.40 18.69
N ASP A 31 27.21 -10.91 19.87
CA ASP A 31 27.15 -12.36 20.05
C ASP A 31 26.01 -12.96 19.21
N VAL A 32 26.10 -14.27 18.93
CA VAL A 32 25.16 -14.98 18.05
C VAL A 32 23.70 -14.82 18.48
N ASN A 33 23.43 -14.84 19.79
CA ASN A 33 22.05 -14.74 20.30
C ASN A 33 21.52 -13.31 20.12
N SER A 34 22.34 -12.30 20.40
CA SER A 34 21.97 -10.90 20.20
C SER A 34 21.74 -10.56 18.73
N ALA A 35 22.59 -11.06 17.83
CA ALA A 35 22.41 -10.89 16.39
C ALA A 35 21.12 -11.55 15.88
N LEU A 36 20.82 -12.75 16.38
CA LEU A 36 19.58 -13.46 16.05
C LEU A 36 18.35 -12.72 16.57
N ALA A 37 18.37 -12.23 17.80
CA ALA A 37 17.28 -11.44 18.38
C ALA A 37 17.02 -10.16 17.58
N PHE A 38 18.08 -9.46 17.18
CA PHE A 38 17.99 -8.27 16.33
C PHE A 38 17.33 -8.58 14.97
N LEU A 39 17.76 -9.64 14.29
CA LEU A 39 17.17 -10.05 13.01
C LEU A 39 15.70 -10.47 13.16
N GLN A 40 15.34 -11.12 14.27
CA GLN A 40 13.95 -11.47 14.56
C GLN A 40 13.07 -10.23 14.77
N GLU A 41 13.56 -9.22 15.49
CA GLU A 41 12.85 -7.95 15.66
C GLU A 41 12.61 -7.27 14.31
N ARG A 42 13.65 -7.21 13.47
CA ARG A 42 13.56 -6.66 12.10
C ARG A 42 12.56 -7.42 11.24
N LEU A 43 12.56 -8.74 11.30
CA LEU A 43 11.59 -9.58 10.60
C LEU A 43 10.16 -9.28 11.06
N GLN A 44 9.95 -9.09 12.36
CA GLN A 44 8.63 -8.75 12.90
C GLN A 44 8.14 -7.39 12.40
N GLN A 45 9.03 -6.38 12.33
CA GLN A 45 8.70 -5.07 11.75
C GLN A 45 8.26 -5.21 10.28
N TYR A 46 8.97 -5.99 9.48
CA TYR A 46 8.59 -6.23 8.08
C TYR A 46 7.22 -6.89 7.93
N ARG A 47 6.92 -7.91 8.75
CA ARG A 47 5.61 -8.58 8.74
C ARG A 47 4.46 -7.63 9.04
N VAL A 48 4.64 -6.74 10.02
CA VAL A 48 3.61 -5.74 10.37
C VAL A 48 3.35 -4.79 9.20
N VAL A 49 4.41 -4.33 8.52
CA VAL A 49 4.22 -3.44 7.36
C VAL A 49 3.64 -4.18 6.17
N GLU A 50 4.05 -5.42 5.91
CA GLU A 50 3.47 -6.27 4.88
C GLU A 50 1.95 -6.44 5.08
N MET A 51 1.52 -6.78 6.30
CA MET A 51 0.09 -6.90 6.62
C MET A 51 -0.66 -5.60 6.38
N LYS A 52 -0.09 -4.45 6.77
CA LYS A 52 -0.69 -3.13 6.53
C LYS A 52 -0.83 -2.83 5.03
N LEU A 53 0.21 -3.11 4.24
CA LEU A 53 0.19 -2.89 2.80
C LEU A 53 -0.82 -3.79 2.10
N LEU A 54 -0.92 -5.06 2.49
CA LEU A 54 -1.92 -5.98 1.96
C LEU A 54 -3.35 -5.56 2.31
N ALA A 55 -3.59 -5.06 3.52
CA ALA A 55 -4.87 -4.49 3.90
C ALA A 55 -5.22 -3.26 3.05
N GLN A 56 -4.30 -2.30 2.93
CA GLN A 56 -4.48 -1.12 2.07
C GLN A 56 -4.73 -1.48 0.61
N GLN A 57 -4.03 -2.49 0.08
CA GLN A 57 -4.24 -2.98 -1.27
C GLN A 57 -5.67 -3.51 -1.44
N ARG A 58 -6.16 -4.31 -0.49
CA ARG A 58 -7.54 -4.83 -0.52
C ARG A 58 -8.57 -3.72 -0.45
N ASP A 59 -8.38 -2.74 0.43
CA ASP A 59 -9.29 -1.60 0.56
C ASP A 59 -9.34 -0.77 -0.72
N LEU A 60 -8.19 -0.55 -1.37
CA LEU A 60 -8.12 0.13 -2.65
C LEU A 60 -8.80 -0.69 -3.76
N GLN A 61 -8.55 -2.00 -3.82
CA GLN A 61 -9.19 -2.89 -4.80
C GLN A 61 -10.70 -2.92 -4.64
N ALA A 62 -11.21 -2.88 -3.41
CA ALA A 62 -12.64 -2.83 -3.14
C ALA A 62 -13.29 -1.52 -3.62
N LYS A 63 -12.54 -0.40 -3.64
CA LYS A 63 -13.03 0.91 -4.12
C LYS A 63 -13.06 1.04 -5.64
N ILE A 64 -12.23 0.30 -6.37
CA ILE A 64 -12.17 0.33 -7.84
C ILE A 64 -13.56 0.14 -8.48
N PRO A 65 -14.33 -0.92 -8.18
CA PRO A 65 -15.62 -1.15 -8.85
C PRO A 65 -16.66 -0.07 -8.54
N ASP A 66 -16.61 0.53 -7.35
CA ASP A 66 -17.53 1.62 -7.00
C ASP A 66 -17.20 2.89 -7.79
N ILE A 67 -15.91 3.21 -7.96
CA ILE A 67 -15.45 4.32 -8.80
C ILE A 67 -15.84 4.09 -10.27
N GLU A 68 -15.67 2.87 -10.78
CA GLU A 68 -16.08 2.51 -12.15
C GLU A 68 -17.58 2.71 -12.38
N LYS A 69 -18.43 2.30 -11.43
CA LYS A 69 -19.89 2.55 -11.49
C LYS A 69 -20.21 4.04 -11.45
N CYS A 70 -19.52 4.82 -10.61
CA CYS A 70 -19.70 6.27 -10.58
C CYS A 70 -19.36 6.91 -11.93
N LEU A 71 -18.31 6.44 -12.61
CA LEU A 71 -17.95 6.92 -13.95
C LEU A 71 -19.00 6.56 -15.00
N ASP A 72 -19.53 5.35 -14.97
CA ASP A 72 -20.61 4.91 -15.88
C ASP A 72 -21.90 5.74 -15.69
N ILE A 73 -22.25 6.02 -14.44
CA ILE A 73 -23.36 6.94 -14.09
C ILE A 73 -23.08 8.33 -14.67
N VAL A 74 -21.88 8.89 -14.50
CA VAL A 74 -21.55 10.21 -15.05
C VAL A 74 -21.62 10.22 -16.58
N ALA A 75 -21.12 9.18 -17.25
CA ALA A 75 -21.18 9.06 -18.71
C ALA A 75 -22.62 8.99 -19.23
N THR A 76 -23.48 8.19 -18.59
CA THR A 76 -24.91 8.10 -18.96
C THR A 76 -25.65 9.42 -18.72
N LEU A 77 -25.30 10.17 -17.67
CA LEU A 77 -25.85 11.50 -17.40
C LEU A 77 -25.41 12.54 -18.45
N GLN A 78 -24.14 12.50 -18.88
CA GLN A 78 -23.64 13.39 -19.94
C GLN A 78 -24.39 13.13 -21.26
N ALA A 79 -24.52 11.87 -21.66
CA ALA A 79 -25.28 11.50 -22.86
C ALA A 79 -26.75 11.95 -22.80
N LYS A 80 -27.39 11.86 -21.62
CA LYS A 80 -28.78 12.31 -21.41
C LYS A 80 -28.94 13.83 -21.37
N LYS A 81 -27.94 14.55 -20.89
CA LYS A 81 -27.91 16.02 -20.95
C LYS A 81 -27.85 16.50 -22.40
N ASP A 82 -27.06 15.82 -23.23
CA ASP A 82 -26.93 16.14 -24.65
C ASP A 82 -28.20 15.76 -25.45
N SER A 83 -28.97 14.78 -24.98
CA SER A 83 -30.26 14.38 -25.57
C SER A 83 -31.48 15.19 -25.06
N GLY A 84 -31.29 16.09 -24.08
CA GLY A 84 -32.36 16.90 -23.51
C GLY A 84 -33.35 16.16 -22.60
N GLU A 85 -33.04 14.93 -22.18
CA GLU A 85 -33.88 14.16 -21.26
C GLU A 85 -33.70 14.63 -19.80
N VAL A 86 -34.81 14.87 -19.10
CA VAL A 86 -34.82 15.26 -17.69
C VAL A 86 -34.34 14.09 -16.82
N CYS A 87 -33.13 14.20 -16.27
CA CYS A 87 -32.58 13.17 -15.39
C CYS A 87 -33.38 13.04 -14.09
N SER A 88 -33.84 11.82 -13.82
CA SER A 88 -34.60 11.48 -12.62
C SER A 88 -33.83 11.80 -11.34
N SER A 89 -34.49 12.48 -10.40
CA SER A 89 -33.99 12.95 -9.10
C SER A 89 -33.24 11.88 -8.28
N ALA A 90 -33.61 10.61 -8.43
CA ALA A 90 -32.93 9.49 -7.78
C ALA A 90 -31.45 9.34 -8.20
N MET A 91 -31.09 9.75 -9.42
CA MET A 91 -29.72 9.63 -9.94
C MET A 91 -28.78 10.73 -9.40
N LEU A 92 -29.32 11.91 -9.09
CA LEU A 92 -28.60 12.99 -8.42
C LEU A 92 -28.28 12.68 -6.95
N LEU A 93 -29.15 11.94 -6.27
CA LEU A 93 -28.93 11.53 -4.88
C LEU A 93 -27.77 10.53 -4.75
N ILE A 94 -27.59 9.62 -5.72
CA ILE A 94 -26.47 8.66 -5.72
C ILE A 94 -25.13 9.38 -5.76
N ILE A 95 -24.99 10.44 -6.58
CA ILE A 95 -23.75 11.23 -6.66
C ILE A 95 -23.47 11.95 -5.33
N ARG A 96 -24.50 12.49 -4.68
CA ARG A 96 -24.34 13.23 -3.42
C ARG A 96 -24.06 12.35 -2.21
N PHE A 97 -24.40 11.05 -2.26
CA PHE A 97 -24.15 10.11 -1.17
C PHE A 97 -22.85 9.31 -1.32
N TYR A 98 -22.31 9.19 -2.54
CA TYR A 98 -21.09 8.42 -2.82
C TYR A 98 -19.80 9.25 -2.93
N PHE A 99 -19.88 10.58 -3.03
CA PHE A 99 -18.73 11.50 -3.09
C PHE A 99 -18.77 12.46 -1.91
#